data_AF-A0A5D2I6W5-F1
#
_entry.id   AF-A0A5D2I6W5-F1
#
_cell.length_a   1.000
_cell.length_b   1.000
_cell.length_c   1.000
_cell.angle_alpha   90.00
_cell.angle_beta   90.00
_cell.angle_gamma   90.00
#
_symmetry.space_group_name_H-M   'P 1'
#
loop_
_entity.id
_entity.type
_entity.pdbx_description
1 polymer ?
#
loop_
_entity_poly.entity_id
_entity_poly.type
_entity_poly.pdbx_seq_one_letter_code
_entity_poly.pdbx_strand_id
1 'polypeptide(L)'
;MREPTMVVGADSNAAGAAVGGADGSPLPPPTSSPPQSLVERLKDYGQEHVFALWDELSPDERLHLVKDIQSLDLSRIDRIIRCSLRSQGLPVAAIEPVPESCVSSVEERTMEERERWWKMGLKAISEGKLAVLLLSGGQGTRLGSSDPKGCFNIGLPSGKSLFQLQAERILCVQRLAAQAKNEGSVTIHWYVMTSPFTDDATRKFFESHKYFGLEADQVTFFQQGTQPCISKDGRYVMETPFKVAKSPDGNGGVYTALKSSRLLEDMAARGIKYVDCYGVDNALVRVADPTFLGYFIDKGVAAAAKVVKKAYPQEKVGVFVRRGKGGPLTVVEYSELDSSLASAVNQQTGRLRFCWSNVCLHMFTLDFLSQVADGLEKDGIYHLAEKKVPSIHGYTMGLKLEQFVFDAFPYAPSTALFEVLREEEFAPVKNANGSNYDTPDSARLLVLRLHTRWVVAAGGFLTHSVPLYATGVEVSPLCSYTGENLESICRGRTFHAPSEIAF
;
A
#
# COMPACT_ATOMS: atom_id res chain seq x y z
N MET A 1 -23.58 9.76 -57.91
CA MET A 1 -24.89 9.13 -58.21
C MET A 1 -25.62 9.01 -56.88
N ARG A 2 -26.36 10.06 -56.53
CA ARG A 2 -27.84 10.12 -56.44
C ARG A 2 -28.38 9.60 -55.09
N GLU A 3 -28.45 10.52 -54.13
CA GLU A 3 -29.65 10.79 -53.29
C GLU A 3 -30.92 10.91 -54.17
N PRO A 4 -32.19 10.84 -53.68
CA PRO A 4 -32.67 11.52 -52.45
C PRO A 4 -33.89 10.93 -51.67
N THR A 5 -34.10 11.52 -50.48
CA THR A 5 -35.33 12.04 -49.83
C THR A 5 -36.73 11.74 -50.43
N MET A 6 -37.71 11.41 -49.56
CA MET A 6 -39.05 12.06 -49.37
C MET A 6 -40.08 11.14 -48.66
N VAL A 7 -40.69 11.52 -47.52
CA VAL A 7 -41.94 12.30 -47.26
C VAL A 7 -43.17 11.42 -46.93
N VAL A 8 -43.68 11.62 -45.71
CA VAL A 8 -45.07 11.74 -45.20
C VAL A 8 -46.18 10.80 -45.68
N GLY A 9 -46.86 10.18 -44.71
CA GLY A 9 -48.24 9.69 -44.82
C GLY A 9 -48.85 9.46 -43.44
N ALA A 10 -49.80 10.31 -43.07
CA ALA A 10 -50.66 10.16 -41.89
C ALA A 10 -52.02 9.63 -42.34
N ASP A 11 -52.58 8.71 -41.56
CA ASP A 11 -53.98 8.31 -41.41
C ASP A 11 -53.98 7.17 -40.36
N SER A 12 -54.98 6.85 -39.54
CA SER A 12 -56.14 7.52 -38.95
C SER A 12 -56.80 6.43 -38.07
N ASN A 13 -57.11 6.71 -36.81
CA ASN A 13 -58.10 6.04 -35.92
C ASN A 13 -58.40 4.52 -36.07
N ALA A 14 -58.14 3.77 -34.99
CA ALA A 14 -59.13 2.86 -34.41
C ALA A 14 -58.85 2.63 -32.91
N ALA A 15 -59.87 2.90 -32.10
CA ALA A 15 -59.89 2.70 -30.65
C ALA A 15 -60.08 1.22 -30.27
N GLY A 16 -59.52 0.79 -29.13
CA GLY A 16 -60.11 -0.29 -28.36
C GLY A 16 -59.14 -1.17 -27.55
N ALA A 17 -59.47 -1.29 -26.25
CA ALA A 17 -59.10 -2.33 -25.28
C ALA A 17 -57.69 -2.32 -24.66
N ALA A 18 -57.65 -1.76 -23.45
CA ALA A 18 -56.64 -2.01 -22.42
C ALA A 18 -56.80 -3.41 -21.80
N VAL A 19 -55.70 -4.17 -21.73
CA VAL A 19 -55.34 -5.23 -20.74
C VAL A 19 -53.80 -5.33 -20.88
N GLY A 20 -52.92 -5.08 -19.91
CA GLY A 20 -52.87 -5.46 -18.51
C GLY A 20 -51.65 -6.39 -18.32
N GLY A 21 -50.60 -5.94 -17.61
CA GLY A 21 -49.51 -6.82 -17.15
C GLY A 21 -48.08 -6.32 -17.37
N ALA A 22 -47.69 -5.23 -16.70
CA ALA A 22 -46.28 -4.96 -16.41
C ALA A 22 -45.94 -5.72 -15.12
N ASP A 23 -44.99 -6.66 -15.19
CA ASP A 23 -44.42 -7.33 -14.01
C ASP A 23 -43.39 -6.38 -13.38
N GLY A 24 -43.92 -5.31 -12.80
CA GLY A 24 -43.21 -4.34 -11.97
C GLY A 24 -43.65 -4.56 -10.54
N SER A 25 -43.05 -5.54 -9.87
CA SER A 25 -43.23 -5.75 -8.43
C SER A 25 -42.86 -4.44 -7.70
N PRO A 26 -43.79 -3.76 -7.02
CA PRO A 26 -43.46 -2.60 -6.22
C PRO A 26 -42.52 -3.03 -5.09
N LEU A 27 -41.47 -2.26 -4.83
CA LEU A 27 -40.73 -2.36 -3.58
C LEU A 27 -41.76 -2.33 -2.42
N PRO A 28 -41.65 -3.24 -1.44
CA PRO A 28 -42.59 -3.29 -0.34
C PRO A 28 -42.63 -1.93 0.38
N PRO A 29 -43.80 -1.51 0.90
CA PRO A 29 -43.92 -0.26 1.63
C PRO A 29 -42.89 -0.24 2.78
N PRO A 30 -42.29 0.91 3.10
CA PRO A 30 -41.29 1.01 4.16
C PRO A 30 -41.90 0.51 5.45
N THR A 31 -41.41 -0.62 5.95
CA THR A 31 -41.98 -1.28 7.11
C THR A 31 -41.88 -0.36 8.32
N SER A 32 -42.96 -0.28 9.11
CA SER A 32 -42.97 0.48 10.36
C SER A 32 -41.93 -0.07 11.34
N SER A 33 -41.73 -1.39 11.36
CA SER A 33 -40.73 -2.09 12.18
C SER A 33 -39.48 -2.50 11.37
N PRO A 34 -38.32 -2.65 12.02
CA PRO A 34 -37.13 -3.19 11.38
C PRO A 34 -37.36 -4.64 10.91
N PRO A 35 -36.64 -5.11 9.86
CA PRO A 35 -36.77 -6.49 9.39
C PRO A 35 -36.43 -7.49 10.51
N GLN A 36 -37.43 -8.22 10.98
CA GLN A 36 -37.32 -9.07 12.18
C GLN A 36 -36.19 -10.10 12.08
N SER A 37 -36.04 -10.72 10.91
CA SER A 37 -34.96 -11.69 10.66
C SER A 37 -33.56 -11.09 10.77
N LEU A 38 -33.40 -9.81 10.42
CA LEU A 38 -32.11 -9.11 10.52
C LEU A 38 -31.82 -8.70 11.96
N VAL A 39 -32.86 -8.28 12.71
CA VAL A 39 -32.75 -8.00 14.16
C VAL A 39 -32.34 -9.26 14.93
N GLU A 40 -33.01 -10.39 14.68
CA GLU A 40 -32.69 -11.67 15.31
C GLU A 40 -31.26 -12.09 15.01
N ARG A 41 -30.84 -12.00 13.74
CA ARG A 41 -29.47 -12.30 13.34
C ARG A 41 -28.43 -11.41 14.02
N LEU A 42 -28.72 -10.13 14.23
CA LEU A 42 -27.80 -9.23 14.94
C LEU A 42 -27.74 -9.51 16.45
N LYS A 43 -28.84 -9.97 17.07
CA LYS A 43 -28.86 -10.39 18.47
C LYS A 43 -27.89 -11.55 18.72
N ASP A 44 -27.76 -12.48 17.78
CA ASP A 44 -26.80 -13.58 17.86
C ASP A 44 -25.35 -13.08 17.99
N TYR A 45 -25.07 -11.87 17.51
CA TYR A 45 -23.76 -11.21 17.58
C TYR A 45 -23.70 -10.04 18.59
N GLY A 46 -24.78 -9.78 19.33
CA GLY A 46 -24.88 -8.66 20.28
C GLY A 46 -24.82 -7.27 19.62
N GLN A 47 -25.33 -7.16 18.39
CA GLN A 47 -25.29 -5.94 17.56
C GLN A 47 -26.69 -5.38 17.27
N GLU A 48 -27.73 -5.77 18.01
CA GLU A 48 -29.10 -5.32 17.78
C GLU A 48 -29.31 -3.81 18.00
N HIS A 49 -28.39 -3.16 18.72
CA HIS A 49 -28.42 -1.72 18.99
C HIS A 49 -28.30 -0.87 17.72
N VAL A 50 -27.84 -1.43 16.59
CA VAL A 50 -27.80 -0.70 15.31
C VAL A 50 -29.18 -0.23 14.85
N PHE A 51 -30.26 -0.85 15.34
CA PHE A 51 -31.64 -0.46 15.06
C PHE A 51 -32.26 0.45 16.15
N ALA A 52 -31.47 0.91 17.15
CA ALA A 52 -32.00 1.65 18.29
C ALA A 52 -32.76 2.94 17.91
N LEU A 53 -32.41 3.57 16.79
CA LEU A 53 -33.04 4.81 16.30
C LEU A 53 -33.97 4.58 15.10
N TRP A 54 -34.40 3.35 14.82
CA TRP A 54 -35.20 3.00 13.64
C TRP A 54 -36.46 3.86 13.46
N ASP A 55 -37.17 4.13 14.57
CA ASP A 55 -38.43 4.88 14.55
C ASP A 55 -38.23 6.36 14.18
N GLU A 56 -37.02 6.89 14.36
CA GLU A 56 -36.63 8.25 13.99
C GLU A 56 -36.20 8.37 12.52
N LEU A 57 -35.93 7.24 11.85
CA LEU A 57 -35.47 7.21 10.46
C LEU A 57 -36.61 7.44 9.46
N SER A 58 -36.32 8.21 8.42
CA SER A 58 -37.14 8.28 7.22
C SER A 58 -37.16 6.93 6.47
N PRO A 59 -38.14 6.69 5.59
CA PRO A 59 -38.19 5.50 4.73
C PRO A 59 -36.89 5.21 3.96
N ASP A 60 -36.25 6.24 3.43
CA ASP A 60 -35.01 6.09 2.66
C ASP A 60 -33.83 5.72 3.56
N GLU A 61 -33.73 6.35 4.73
CA GLU A 61 -32.68 6.03 5.71
C GLU A 61 -32.82 4.60 6.24
N ARG A 62 -34.06 4.13 6.48
CA ARG A 62 -34.34 2.73 6.83
C ARG A 62 -33.81 1.77 5.77
N LEU A 63 -34.04 2.06 4.50
CA LEU A 63 -33.54 1.25 3.39
C LEU A 63 -32.00 1.27 3.32
N HIS A 64 -31.38 2.42 3.56
CA HIS A 64 -29.92 2.55 3.62
C HIS A 64 -29.32 1.72 4.75
N LEU A 65 -29.89 1.79 5.96
CA LEU A 65 -29.44 1.01 7.11
C LEU A 65 -29.52 -0.50 6.84
N VAL A 66 -30.65 -0.97 6.30
CA VAL A 66 -30.81 -2.39 5.97
C VAL A 66 -29.77 -2.84 4.95
N LYS A 67 -29.55 -2.07 3.88
CA LYS A 67 -28.51 -2.37 2.88
C LYS A 67 -27.11 -2.35 3.47
N ASP A 68 -26.80 -1.38 4.33
CA ASP A 68 -25.50 -1.25 4.96
C ASP A 68 -25.19 -2.48 5.83
N ILE A 69 -26.13 -2.92 6.67
CA ILE A 69 -25.97 -4.13 7.49
C ILE A 69 -25.91 -5.39 6.64
N GLN A 70 -26.75 -5.51 5.59
CA GLN A 70 -26.72 -6.67 4.69
C GLN A 70 -25.40 -6.81 3.92
N SER A 71 -24.66 -5.72 3.72
CA SER A 71 -23.32 -5.75 3.11
C SER A 71 -22.25 -6.35 4.02
N LEU A 72 -22.53 -6.50 5.31
CA LEU A 72 -21.58 -7.01 6.30
C LEU A 72 -21.66 -8.53 6.39
N ASP A 73 -20.50 -9.20 6.28
CA ASP A 73 -20.36 -10.59 6.69
C ASP A 73 -20.30 -10.67 8.22
N LEU A 74 -21.47 -10.66 8.86
CA LEU A 74 -21.60 -10.62 10.32
C LEU A 74 -20.84 -11.77 11.01
N SER A 75 -20.87 -12.98 10.42
CA SER A 75 -20.19 -14.14 10.99
C SER A 75 -18.68 -13.97 10.96
N ARG A 76 -18.13 -13.47 9.85
CA ARG A 76 -16.70 -13.19 9.73
C ARG A 76 -16.26 -12.06 10.66
N ILE A 77 -17.03 -10.98 10.72
CA ILE A 77 -16.73 -9.80 11.53
C ILE A 77 -16.78 -10.14 13.03
N ASP A 78 -17.79 -10.87 13.49
CA ASP A 78 -17.87 -11.30 14.90
C ASP A 78 -16.67 -12.17 15.29
N ARG A 79 -16.26 -13.11 14.44
CA ARG A 79 -15.04 -13.91 14.64
C ARG A 79 -13.81 -13.01 14.79
N ILE A 80 -13.64 -12.04 13.90
CA ILE A 80 -12.53 -11.08 13.95
C ILE A 80 -12.53 -10.30 15.26
N ILE A 81 -13.67 -9.73 15.66
CA ILE A 81 -13.82 -8.96 16.90
C ILE A 81 -13.45 -9.82 18.11
N ARG A 82 -13.99 -11.03 18.21
CA ARG A 82 -13.74 -11.94 19.34
C ARG A 82 -12.28 -12.38 19.41
N CYS A 83 -11.67 -12.75 18.28
CA CYS A 83 -10.26 -13.14 18.23
C CYS A 83 -9.34 -11.97 18.64
N SER A 84 -9.61 -10.77 18.12
CA SER A 84 -8.81 -9.58 18.36
C SER A 84 -8.93 -9.05 19.80
N LEU A 85 -10.14 -9.07 20.39
CA LEU A 85 -10.31 -8.69 21.79
C LEU A 85 -9.66 -9.70 22.74
N ARG A 86 -9.71 -11.00 22.40
CA ARG A 86 -9.09 -12.04 23.21
C ARG A 86 -7.56 -11.96 23.19
N SER A 87 -6.96 -11.55 22.07
CA SER A 87 -5.50 -11.51 21.92
C SER A 87 -4.83 -10.43 22.80
N GLN A 88 -5.53 -9.34 23.16
CA GLN A 88 -4.96 -8.27 24.01
C GLN A 88 -4.54 -8.72 25.41
N GLY A 89 -5.10 -9.83 25.93
CA GLY A 89 -4.83 -10.33 27.28
C GLY A 89 -3.84 -11.50 27.35
N LEU A 90 -3.32 -11.96 26.21
CA LEU A 90 -2.45 -13.15 26.18
C LEU A 90 -0.99 -12.76 26.41
N PRO A 91 -0.24 -13.52 27.24
CA PRO A 91 1.21 -13.34 27.35
C PRO A 91 1.85 -13.54 25.98
N VAL A 92 2.50 -12.49 25.46
CA VAL A 92 3.20 -12.60 24.19
C VAL A 92 4.62 -13.13 24.45
N ALA A 93 5.08 -14.06 23.61
CA ALA A 93 6.43 -14.59 23.70
C ALA A 93 7.47 -13.46 23.72
N ALA A 94 8.52 -13.65 24.53
CA ALA A 94 9.64 -12.71 24.63
C ALA A 94 10.25 -12.46 23.25
N ILE A 95 10.69 -11.22 23.02
CA ILE A 95 11.31 -10.82 21.76
C ILE A 95 12.83 -10.87 21.86
N GLU A 96 13.46 -11.35 20.81
CA GLU A 96 14.92 -11.35 20.64
C GLU A 96 15.29 -10.48 19.42
N PRO A 97 16.40 -9.74 19.47
CA PRO A 97 16.87 -9.00 18.32
C PRO A 97 17.27 -9.96 17.18
N VAL A 98 17.14 -9.50 15.94
CA VAL A 98 17.69 -10.23 14.79
C VAL A 98 19.20 -9.98 14.74
N PRO A 99 20.05 -11.03 14.82
CA PRO A 99 21.49 -10.86 14.72
C PRO A 99 21.91 -10.23 13.40
N GLU A 100 22.96 -9.39 13.40
CA GLU A 100 23.47 -8.76 12.16
C GLU A 100 23.87 -9.81 11.13
N SER A 101 24.40 -10.97 11.56
CA SER A 101 24.75 -12.11 10.69
C SER A 101 23.56 -12.77 9.97
N CYS A 102 22.31 -12.47 10.38
CA CYS A 102 21.11 -12.95 9.71
C CYS A 102 20.58 -11.96 8.65
N VAL A 103 21.26 -10.83 8.47
CA VAL A 103 20.90 -9.76 7.54
C VAL A 103 22.00 -9.65 6.50
N SER A 104 21.65 -9.54 5.21
CA SER A 104 22.65 -9.11 4.24
C SER A 104 22.93 -7.63 4.49
N SER A 105 24.09 -7.30 5.05
CA SER A 105 24.47 -5.92 5.35
C SER A 105 25.05 -5.22 4.12
N VAL A 106 24.93 -3.89 4.03
CA VAL A 106 25.50 -3.11 2.91
C VAL A 106 27.03 -3.20 2.92
N GLU A 107 27.63 -3.23 4.10
CA GLU A 107 29.09 -3.22 4.34
C GLU A 107 29.77 -4.52 3.89
N GLU A 108 29.08 -5.67 3.96
CA GLU A 108 29.66 -6.99 3.65
C GLU A 108 29.48 -7.43 2.20
N ARG A 109 28.62 -6.76 1.42
CA ARG A 109 28.31 -7.15 0.03
C ARG A 109 29.47 -6.85 -0.89
N THR A 110 29.95 -7.86 -1.60
CA THR A 110 31.01 -7.65 -2.60
C THR A 110 30.48 -7.03 -3.89
N MET A 111 31.37 -6.51 -4.73
CA MET A 111 31.01 -6.00 -6.06
C MET A 111 30.39 -7.11 -6.91
N GLU A 112 30.97 -8.31 -6.85
CA GLU A 112 30.57 -9.49 -7.60
C GLU A 112 29.19 -9.98 -7.18
N GLU A 113 28.89 -9.97 -5.87
CA GLU A 113 27.55 -10.32 -5.38
C GLU A 113 26.48 -9.36 -5.91
N ARG A 114 26.76 -8.05 -5.86
CA ARG A 114 25.82 -7.03 -6.33
C ARG A 114 25.59 -7.13 -7.83
N GLU A 115 26.65 -7.32 -8.62
CA GLU A 115 26.53 -7.52 -10.07
C GLU A 115 25.78 -8.81 -10.41
N ARG A 116 26.05 -9.90 -9.69
CA ARG A 116 25.35 -11.18 -9.84
C ARG A 116 23.87 -11.02 -9.56
N TRP A 117 23.48 -10.43 -8.43
CA TRP A 117 22.08 -10.21 -8.10
C TRP A 117 21.40 -9.28 -9.10
N TRP A 118 22.04 -8.17 -9.48
CA TRP A 118 21.52 -7.27 -10.52
C TRP A 118 21.19 -8.01 -11.82
N LYS A 119 22.13 -8.83 -12.33
CA LYS A 119 21.92 -9.64 -13.55
C LYS A 119 20.83 -10.70 -13.37
N MET A 120 20.75 -11.34 -12.20
CA MET A 120 19.70 -12.31 -11.89
C MET A 120 18.31 -11.68 -11.85
N GLY A 121 18.17 -10.51 -11.21
CA GLY A 121 16.92 -9.77 -11.16
C GLY A 121 16.48 -9.28 -12.53
N LEU A 122 17.36 -8.66 -13.31
CA LEU A 122 17.02 -8.21 -14.68
C LEU A 122 16.58 -9.38 -15.56
N LYS A 123 17.23 -10.55 -15.43
CA LYS A 123 16.80 -11.77 -16.13
C LYS A 123 15.39 -12.20 -15.71
N ALA A 124 15.09 -12.24 -14.42
CA ALA A 124 13.77 -12.63 -13.96
C ALA A 124 12.67 -11.64 -14.40
N ILE A 125 13.01 -10.35 -14.46
CA ILE A 125 12.12 -9.29 -14.95
C ILE A 125 11.87 -9.45 -16.45
N SER A 126 12.90 -9.69 -17.26
CA SER A 126 12.75 -9.88 -18.71
C SER A 126 11.92 -11.12 -19.04
N GLU A 127 12.06 -12.18 -18.25
CA GLU A 127 11.25 -13.41 -18.34
C GLU A 127 9.80 -13.23 -17.86
N GLY A 128 9.37 -12.02 -17.49
CA GLY A 128 8.00 -11.72 -17.07
C GLY A 128 7.63 -12.32 -15.71
N LYS A 129 8.60 -12.59 -14.82
CA LYS A 129 8.35 -13.28 -13.54
C LYS A 129 8.04 -12.35 -12.37
N LEU A 130 8.20 -11.04 -12.54
CA LEU A 130 7.99 -10.05 -11.48
C LEU A 130 6.71 -9.26 -11.72
N ALA A 131 5.89 -9.15 -10.67
CA ALA A 131 4.85 -8.13 -10.56
C ALA A 131 5.18 -7.15 -9.44
N VAL A 132 4.59 -5.97 -9.52
CA VAL A 132 4.68 -4.93 -8.49
C VAL A 132 3.32 -4.75 -7.84
N LEU A 133 3.30 -4.67 -6.51
CA LEU A 133 2.11 -4.51 -5.68
C LEU A 133 2.22 -3.26 -4.82
N LEU A 134 1.41 -2.26 -5.11
CA LEU A 134 1.39 -0.99 -4.41
C LEU A 134 0.28 -0.93 -3.36
N LEU A 135 0.64 -0.63 -2.12
CA LEU A 135 -0.29 -0.35 -1.03
C LEU A 135 -0.62 1.16 -1.01
N SER A 136 -1.74 1.54 -1.61
CA SER A 136 -2.21 2.94 -1.74
C SER A 136 -3.62 3.17 -1.20
N GLY A 137 -4.08 2.35 -0.25
CA GLY A 137 -5.40 2.53 0.39
C GLY A 137 -5.51 3.68 1.39
N GLY A 138 -4.37 4.25 1.80
CA GLY A 138 -4.33 5.36 2.75
C GLY A 138 -4.59 6.74 2.13
N GLN A 139 -5.46 7.52 2.75
CA GLN A 139 -5.67 8.93 2.38
C GLN A 139 -4.54 9.85 2.88
N GLY A 140 -4.33 10.97 2.19
CA GLY A 140 -3.38 12.03 2.56
C GLY A 140 -3.79 12.91 3.73
N THR A 141 -4.72 12.50 4.61
CA THR A 141 -5.33 13.38 5.62
C THR A 141 -4.33 14.00 6.60
N ARG A 142 -3.29 13.27 7.01
CA ARG A 142 -2.18 13.80 7.83
C ARG A 142 -1.30 14.84 7.11
N LEU A 143 -1.39 14.88 5.78
CA LEU A 143 -0.72 15.86 4.93
C LEU A 143 -1.61 17.08 4.66
N GLY A 144 -2.84 17.10 5.18
CA GLY A 144 -3.82 18.16 4.90
C GLY A 144 -4.45 18.07 3.49
N SER A 145 -4.37 16.90 2.84
CA SER A 145 -4.99 16.67 1.53
C SER A 145 -6.16 15.68 1.63
N SER A 146 -7.22 15.96 0.87
CA SER A 146 -8.34 15.03 0.64
C SER A 146 -8.01 13.96 -0.41
N ASP A 147 -6.95 14.16 -1.20
CA ASP A 147 -6.58 13.26 -2.29
C ASP A 147 -5.83 12.02 -1.79
N PRO A 148 -5.82 10.93 -2.59
CA PRO A 148 -4.94 9.79 -2.35
C PRO A 148 -3.49 10.25 -2.23
N LYS A 149 -2.73 9.64 -1.31
CA LYS A 149 -1.36 10.09 -1.02
C LYS A 149 -0.44 10.01 -2.25
N GLY A 150 -0.65 9.04 -3.15
CA GLY A 150 0.16 8.92 -4.36
C GLY A 150 0.04 10.11 -5.33
N CYS A 151 -1.06 10.87 -5.27
CA CYS A 151 -1.24 12.09 -6.06
C CYS A 151 -0.41 13.26 -5.54
N PHE A 152 0.17 13.15 -4.33
CA PHE A 152 0.84 14.26 -3.66
C PHE A 152 2.13 14.66 -4.38
N ASN A 153 2.28 15.97 -4.60
CA ASN A 153 3.51 16.59 -5.09
C ASN A 153 4.32 17.10 -3.90
N ILE A 154 5.53 16.55 -3.71
CA ILE A 154 6.42 16.92 -2.59
C ILE A 154 7.23 18.20 -2.84
N GLY A 155 6.99 18.89 -3.97
CA GLY A 155 7.63 20.13 -4.36
C GLY A 155 8.96 19.94 -5.07
N LEU A 156 9.17 18.81 -5.75
CA LEU A 156 10.33 18.61 -6.63
C LEU A 156 10.29 19.59 -7.81
N PRO A 157 11.44 19.97 -8.40
CA PRO A 157 11.52 20.86 -9.57
C PRO A 157 10.57 20.49 -10.72
N SER A 158 10.39 19.19 -10.99
CA SER A 158 9.50 18.65 -12.02
C SER A 158 8.01 18.80 -11.73
N GLY A 159 7.64 19.01 -10.45
CA GLY A 159 6.26 18.97 -9.99
C GLY A 159 5.60 17.59 -10.00
N LYS A 160 6.36 16.51 -10.22
CA LYS A 160 5.84 15.14 -10.31
C LYS A 160 5.20 14.66 -9.01
N SER A 161 4.13 13.88 -9.16
CA SER A 161 3.49 13.16 -8.04
C SER A 161 4.29 11.91 -7.65
N LEU A 162 4.02 11.35 -6.46
CA LEU A 162 4.61 10.07 -6.06
C LEU A 162 4.27 8.93 -7.04
N PHE A 163 3.03 8.88 -7.55
CA PHE A 163 2.64 7.90 -8.56
C PHE A 163 3.46 8.04 -9.84
N GLN A 164 3.70 9.26 -10.32
CA GLN A 164 4.49 9.48 -11.53
C GLN A 164 5.96 9.05 -11.33
N LEU A 165 6.57 9.38 -10.20
CA LEU A 165 7.94 8.94 -9.88
C LEU A 165 8.04 7.40 -9.87
N GLN A 166 7.05 6.73 -9.31
CA GLN A 166 6.99 5.26 -9.23
C GLN A 166 6.77 4.63 -10.61
N ALA A 167 5.88 5.20 -11.43
CA ALA A 167 5.63 4.73 -12.80
C ALA A 167 6.86 4.91 -13.70
N GLU A 168 7.54 6.07 -13.66
CA GLU A 168 8.76 6.32 -14.42
C GLU A 168 9.90 5.37 -14.00
N ARG A 169 9.94 4.94 -12.73
CA ARG A 169 10.88 3.90 -12.25
C ARG A 169 10.57 2.53 -12.87
N ILE A 170 9.30 2.13 -12.93
CA ILE A 170 8.86 0.88 -13.59
C ILE A 170 9.28 0.89 -15.07
N LEU A 171 8.99 1.98 -15.79
CA LEU A 171 9.38 2.16 -17.19
C LEU A 171 10.91 2.06 -17.37
N CYS A 172 11.69 2.66 -16.47
CA CYS A 172 13.14 2.59 -16.53
C CYS A 172 13.65 1.15 -16.33
N VAL A 173 13.12 0.41 -15.36
CA VAL A 173 13.50 -1.00 -15.14
C VAL A 173 13.10 -1.88 -16.32
N GLN A 174 11.92 -1.69 -16.92
CA GLN A 174 11.51 -2.38 -18.14
C GLN A 174 12.52 -2.17 -19.28
N ARG A 175 12.95 -0.91 -19.49
CA ARG A 175 13.98 -0.58 -20.48
C ARG A 175 15.31 -1.26 -20.18
N LEU A 176 15.77 -1.22 -18.93
CA LEU A 176 17.04 -1.84 -18.51
C LEU A 176 17.01 -3.36 -18.69
N ALA A 177 15.89 -4.01 -18.37
CA ALA A 177 15.71 -5.45 -18.55
C ALA A 177 15.69 -5.84 -20.04
N ALA A 178 14.97 -5.09 -20.89
CA ALA A 178 14.95 -5.31 -22.33
C ALA A 178 16.36 -5.20 -22.95
N GLN A 179 17.11 -4.15 -22.58
CA GLN A 179 18.49 -3.94 -23.03
C GLN A 179 19.43 -5.06 -22.60
N ALA A 180 19.32 -5.55 -21.35
CA ALA A 180 20.21 -6.57 -20.82
C ALA A 180 20.07 -7.94 -21.51
N LYS A 181 18.94 -8.19 -22.19
CA LYS A 181 18.66 -9.47 -22.86
C LYS A 181 18.51 -9.39 -24.37
N ASN A 182 18.63 -8.21 -24.96
CA ASN A 182 18.28 -7.97 -26.37
C ASN A 182 16.88 -8.51 -26.70
N GLU A 183 15.97 -8.44 -25.73
CA GLU A 183 14.57 -8.83 -25.88
C GLU A 183 13.76 -7.64 -26.40
N GLY A 184 12.55 -7.92 -26.88
CA GLY A 184 11.59 -6.89 -27.29
C GLY A 184 11.02 -6.11 -26.10
N SER A 185 9.71 -5.94 -26.04
CA SER A 185 9.06 -5.27 -24.92
C SER A 185 9.08 -6.14 -23.66
N VAL A 186 9.61 -5.62 -22.56
CA VAL A 186 9.47 -6.18 -21.21
C VAL A 186 8.38 -5.41 -20.47
N THR A 187 7.47 -6.11 -19.80
CA THR A 187 6.35 -5.52 -19.06
C THR A 187 6.38 -5.99 -17.61
N ILE A 188 6.25 -5.05 -16.68
CA ILE A 188 6.09 -5.33 -15.25
C ILE A 188 4.67 -4.95 -14.88
N HIS A 189 3.86 -5.94 -14.51
CA HIS A 189 2.46 -5.68 -14.14
C HIS A 189 2.36 -4.96 -12.81
N TRP A 190 1.60 -3.87 -12.74
CA TRP A 190 1.45 -3.04 -11.55
C TRP A 190 0.04 -3.18 -10.96
N TYR A 191 -0.04 -3.89 -9.84
CA TYR A 191 -1.26 -4.01 -9.04
C TYR A 191 -1.31 -2.87 -8.02
N VAL A 192 -2.33 -2.02 -8.11
CA VAL A 192 -2.50 -0.85 -7.24
C VAL A 192 -3.68 -1.10 -6.31
N MET A 193 -3.36 -1.38 -5.04
CA MET A 193 -4.37 -1.52 -4.00
C MET A 193 -4.83 -0.13 -3.54
N THR A 194 -6.13 0.12 -3.64
CA THR A 194 -6.80 1.32 -3.15
C THR A 194 -7.73 0.95 -1.98
N SER A 195 -8.40 1.94 -1.41
CA SER A 195 -9.53 1.76 -0.49
C SER A 195 -10.80 2.32 -1.12
N PRO A 196 -11.99 2.00 -0.57
CA PRO A 196 -13.24 2.62 -1.01
C PRO A 196 -13.22 4.16 -1.01
N PHE A 197 -12.34 4.76 -0.21
CA PHE A 197 -12.20 6.21 -0.09
C PHE A 197 -11.17 6.84 -1.04
N THR A 198 -10.40 6.03 -1.78
CA THR A 198 -9.29 6.49 -2.64
C THR A 198 -9.38 5.97 -4.08
N ASP A 199 -10.17 4.94 -4.34
CA ASP A 199 -10.21 4.25 -5.65
C ASP A 199 -10.58 5.17 -6.81
N ASP A 200 -11.75 5.81 -6.75
CA ASP A 200 -12.24 6.68 -7.83
C ASP A 200 -11.26 7.81 -8.16
N ALA A 201 -10.72 8.47 -7.12
CA ALA A 201 -9.77 9.55 -7.29
C ALA A 201 -8.45 9.05 -7.89
N THR A 202 -7.98 7.87 -7.48
CA THR A 202 -6.76 7.26 -8.00
C THR A 202 -6.91 6.89 -9.47
N ARG A 203 -8.00 6.21 -9.85
CA ARG A 203 -8.26 5.82 -11.25
C ARG A 203 -8.32 7.04 -12.17
N LYS A 204 -9.09 8.06 -11.80
CA LYS A 204 -9.17 9.33 -12.55
C LYS A 204 -7.82 10.03 -12.68
N PHE A 205 -7.00 9.96 -11.63
CA PHE A 205 -5.66 10.54 -11.66
C PHE A 205 -4.76 9.82 -12.66
N PHE A 206 -4.77 8.48 -12.70
CA PHE A 206 -4.01 7.72 -13.69
C PHE A 206 -4.52 7.95 -15.12
N GLU A 207 -5.83 7.92 -15.34
CA GLU A 207 -6.43 8.17 -16.66
C GLU A 207 -6.10 9.56 -17.20
N SER A 208 -6.23 10.60 -16.37
CA SER A 208 -5.90 11.99 -16.76
C SER A 208 -4.42 12.20 -17.09
N HIS A 209 -3.54 11.36 -16.54
CA HIS A 209 -2.10 11.38 -16.82
C HIS A 209 -1.66 10.29 -17.82
N LYS A 210 -2.60 9.66 -18.53
CA LYS A 210 -2.33 8.58 -19.51
C LYS A 210 -1.41 7.50 -18.94
N TYR A 211 -1.70 7.07 -17.71
CA TYR A 211 -0.96 6.05 -16.97
C TYR A 211 0.55 6.33 -16.87
N PHE A 212 0.95 7.61 -16.95
CA PHE A 212 2.33 8.07 -16.87
C PHE A 212 3.27 7.42 -17.91
N GLY A 213 2.72 7.01 -19.06
CA GLY A 213 3.47 6.33 -20.12
C GLY A 213 3.49 4.80 -20.03
N LEU A 214 2.91 4.21 -18.99
CA LEU A 214 2.58 2.78 -18.98
C LEU A 214 1.35 2.52 -19.88
N GLU A 215 1.32 1.38 -20.54
CA GLU A 215 0.10 0.80 -21.13
C GLU A 215 -0.99 0.60 -20.06
N ALA A 216 -2.23 0.96 -20.40
CA ALA A 216 -3.35 0.90 -19.45
C ALA A 216 -3.64 -0.53 -18.94
N ASP A 217 -3.41 -1.55 -19.77
CA ASP A 217 -3.65 -2.95 -19.45
C ASP A 217 -2.57 -3.58 -18.54
N GLN A 218 -1.43 -2.91 -18.35
CA GLN A 218 -0.39 -3.33 -17.41
C GLN A 218 -0.63 -2.82 -15.97
N VAL A 219 -1.68 -2.01 -15.75
CA VAL A 219 -2.05 -1.48 -14.44
C VAL A 219 -3.41 -2.04 -14.00
N THR A 220 -3.45 -2.69 -12.85
CA THR A 220 -4.69 -3.25 -12.29
C THR A 220 -4.98 -2.65 -10.93
N PHE A 221 -6.08 -1.91 -10.84
CA PHE A 221 -6.57 -1.35 -9.58
C PHE A 221 -7.55 -2.32 -8.91
N PHE A 222 -7.39 -2.49 -7.61
CA PHE A 222 -8.30 -3.29 -6.79
C PHE A 222 -8.44 -2.69 -5.40
N GLN A 223 -9.60 -2.90 -4.78
CA GLN A 223 -9.93 -2.30 -3.49
C GLN A 223 -9.67 -3.28 -2.36
N GLN A 224 -9.08 -2.78 -1.29
CA GLN A 224 -9.11 -3.47 0.00
C GLN A 224 -10.48 -3.39 0.65
N GLY A 225 -10.72 -4.24 1.65
CA GLY A 225 -11.96 -4.27 2.40
C GLY A 225 -12.07 -3.13 3.43
N THR A 226 -13.16 -3.18 4.19
CA THR A 226 -13.37 -2.31 5.35
C THR A 226 -13.87 -3.13 6.53
N GLN A 227 -13.54 -2.70 7.74
CA GLN A 227 -14.09 -3.24 8.98
C GLN A 227 -14.96 -2.20 9.68
N PRO A 228 -16.05 -2.61 10.36
CA PRO A 228 -16.75 -1.75 11.29
C PRO A 228 -15.82 -1.24 12.39
N CYS A 229 -15.95 0.04 12.74
CA CYS A 229 -15.38 0.55 13.97
C CYS A 229 -16.20 0.02 15.14
N ILE A 230 -15.53 -0.38 16.23
CA ILE A 230 -16.19 -0.97 17.40
C ILE A 230 -15.90 -0.18 18.67
N SER A 231 -16.78 -0.24 19.66
CA SER A 231 -16.49 0.18 21.03
C SER A 231 -15.65 -0.87 21.78
N LYS A 232 -15.20 -0.55 23.00
CA LYS A 232 -14.35 -1.45 23.81
C LYS A 232 -15.02 -2.78 24.18
N ASP A 233 -16.34 -2.79 24.22
CA ASP A 233 -17.19 -3.98 24.43
C ASP A 233 -17.52 -4.72 23.11
N GLY A 234 -16.97 -4.29 21.97
CA GLY A 234 -17.12 -4.99 20.68
C GLY A 234 -18.37 -4.63 19.88
N ARG A 235 -19.17 -3.64 20.32
CA ARG A 235 -20.36 -3.19 19.60
C ARG A 235 -20.02 -2.22 18.47
N TYR A 236 -20.76 -2.26 17.37
CA TYR A 236 -20.57 -1.37 16.23
C TYR A 236 -20.80 0.10 16.63
N VAL A 237 -19.90 0.96 16.17
CA VAL A 237 -20.08 2.42 16.24
C VAL A 237 -20.93 2.86 15.05
N MET A 238 -22.03 3.55 15.33
CA MET A 238 -22.89 4.14 14.29
C MET A 238 -22.35 5.53 13.91
N GLU A 239 -21.98 5.72 12.64
CA GLU A 239 -21.53 7.02 12.08
C GLU A 239 -22.71 8.00 12.02
N THR A 240 -23.85 7.50 11.54
CA THR A 240 -25.14 8.17 11.54
C THR A 240 -26.20 7.19 12.05
N PRO A 241 -27.44 7.62 12.35
CA PRO A 241 -28.51 6.71 12.78
C PRO A 241 -28.81 5.57 11.80
N PHE A 242 -28.38 5.69 10.54
CA PHE A 242 -28.64 4.71 9.48
C PHE A 242 -27.36 4.17 8.80
N LYS A 243 -26.18 4.38 9.38
CA LYS A 243 -24.90 3.96 8.78
C LYS A 243 -23.88 3.56 9.83
N VAL A 244 -23.29 2.38 9.68
CA VAL A 244 -22.18 1.91 10.52
C VAL A 244 -20.90 2.65 10.15
N ALA A 245 -20.16 3.12 11.15
CA ALA A 245 -18.84 3.70 10.93
C ALA A 245 -17.87 2.61 10.50
N LYS A 246 -17.24 2.75 9.33
CA LYS A 246 -16.26 1.79 8.79
C LYS A 246 -14.90 2.45 8.60
N SER A 247 -13.85 1.64 8.66
CA SER A 247 -12.49 2.04 8.28
C SER A 247 -11.86 1.00 7.36
N PRO A 248 -10.86 1.38 6.55
CA PRO A 248 -10.06 0.39 5.83
C PRO A 248 -9.50 -0.65 6.81
N ASP A 249 -9.38 -1.89 6.35
CA ASP A 249 -9.00 -3.06 7.15
C ASP A 249 -7.47 -3.17 7.40
N GLY A 250 -6.74 -2.06 7.33
CA GLY A 250 -5.29 -1.99 7.46
C GLY A 250 -4.54 -2.42 6.19
N ASN A 251 -3.25 -2.15 6.09
CA ASN A 251 -2.50 -2.49 4.86
C ASN A 251 -2.31 -4.02 4.65
N GLY A 252 -2.51 -4.82 5.70
CA GLY A 252 -2.58 -6.29 5.62
C GLY A 252 -3.86 -6.83 4.99
N GLY A 253 -4.90 -5.99 4.82
CA GLY A 253 -6.08 -6.35 4.02
C GLY A 253 -5.77 -6.68 2.55
N VAL A 254 -4.55 -6.38 2.09
CA VAL A 254 -4.04 -6.76 0.77
C VAL A 254 -4.16 -8.26 0.50
N TYR A 255 -3.94 -9.12 1.49
CA TYR A 255 -3.97 -10.56 1.29
C TYR A 255 -5.38 -11.07 0.98
N THR A 256 -6.35 -10.63 1.78
CA THR A 256 -7.77 -10.93 1.54
C THR A 256 -8.23 -10.32 0.22
N ALA A 257 -7.83 -9.08 -0.09
CA ALA A 257 -8.24 -8.38 -1.31
C ALA A 257 -7.70 -9.03 -2.58
N LEU A 258 -6.43 -9.48 -2.59
CA LEU A 258 -5.86 -10.24 -3.70
C LEU A 258 -6.63 -11.54 -3.94
N LYS A 259 -6.99 -12.25 -2.86
CA LYS A 259 -7.72 -13.52 -2.96
C LYS A 259 -9.18 -13.32 -3.42
N SER A 260 -9.91 -12.40 -2.80
CA SER A 260 -11.32 -12.15 -3.15
C SER A 260 -11.48 -11.60 -4.57
N SER A 261 -10.49 -10.84 -5.05
CA SER A 261 -10.45 -10.30 -6.41
C SER A 261 -9.84 -11.26 -7.45
N ARG A 262 -9.48 -12.49 -7.05
CA ARG A 262 -8.86 -13.51 -7.90
C ARG A 262 -7.56 -13.05 -8.60
N LEU A 263 -6.84 -12.14 -7.97
CA LEU A 263 -5.60 -11.57 -8.51
C LEU A 263 -4.40 -12.49 -8.32
N LEU A 264 -4.47 -13.42 -7.37
CA LEU A 264 -3.45 -14.47 -7.25
C LEU A 264 -3.48 -15.40 -8.46
N GLU A 265 -4.67 -15.73 -8.96
CA GLU A 265 -4.88 -16.51 -10.18
C GLU A 265 -4.48 -15.73 -11.43
N ASP A 266 -4.78 -14.43 -11.50
CA ASP A 266 -4.32 -13.55 -12.60
C ASP A 266 -2.78 -13.49 -12.65
N MET A 267 -2.11 -13.29 -11.51
CA MET A 267 -0.65 -13.35 -11.41
C MET A 267 -0.11 -14.69 -11.89
N ALA A 268 -0.72 -15.81 -11.47
CA ALA A 268 -0.29 -17.15 -11.89
C ALA A 268 -0.45 -17.34 -13.40
N ALA A 269 -1.57 -16.90 -13.98
CA ALA A 269 -1.85 -17.00 -15.41
C ALA A 269 -0.87 -16.16 -16.26
N ARG A 270 -0.36 -15.05 -15.71
CA ARG A 270 0.68 -14.21 -16.33
C ARG A 270 2.11 -14.78 -16.18
N GLY A 271 2.28 -15.89 -15.46
CA GLY A 271 3.60 -16.48 -15.22
C GLY A 271 4.40 -15.79 -14.10
N ILE A 272 3.78 -14.90 -13.33
CA ILE A 272 4.40 -14.22 -12.19
C ILE A 272 4.83 -15.25 -11.15
N LYS A 273 6.05 -15.08 -10.63
CA LYS A 273 6.62 -15.88 -9.54
C LYS A 273 6.92 -15.04 -8.31
N TYR A 274 7.21 -13.76 -8.51
CA TYR A 274 7.71 -12.85 -7.48
C TYR A 274 6.86 -11.58 -7.47
N VAL A 275 6.58 -11.07 -6.28
CA VAL A 275 5.78 -9.86 -6.08
C VAL A 275 6.55 -8.90 -5.20
N ASP A 276 6.91 -7.74 -5.76
CA ASP A 276 7.52 -6.62 -5.06
C ASP A 276 6.42 -5.72 -4.46
N CYS A 277 6.28 -5.76 -3.14
CA CYS A 277 5.22 -5.10 -2.38
C CYS A 277 5.76 -3.89 -1.61
N TYR A 278 5.15 -2.71 -1.82
CA TYR A 278 5.59 -1.49 -1.15
C TYR A 278 4.48 -0.50 -0.82
N GLY A 279 4.76 0.38 0.15
CA GLY A 279 3.89 1.51 0.50
C GLY A 279 4.09 2.73 -0.41
N VAL A 280 2.99 3.39 -0.79
CA VAL A 280 3.00 4.56 -1.70
C VAL A 280 3.77 5.77 -1.18
N ASP A 281 4.01 5.86 0.12
CA ASP A 281 4.49 7.08 0.79
C ASP A 281 6.01 7.30 0.73
N ASN A 282 6.78 6.36 0.19
CA ASN A 282 8.23 6.47 0.10
C ASN A 282 8.68 7.10 -1.22
N ALA A 283 9.15 8.35 -1.19
CA ALA A 283 9.61 9.06 -2.38
C ALA A 283 10.89 8.44 -2.99
N LEU A 284 11.70 7.73 -2.21
CA LEU A 284 12.95 7.08 -2.65
C LEU A 284 12.80 5.60 -3.01
N VAL A 285 11.58 5.05 -3.02
CA VAL A 285 11.37 3.63 -3.29
C VAL A 285 11.97 3.19 -4.63
N ARG A 286 12.84 2.17 -4.59
CA ARG A 286 13.33 1.46 -5.79
C ARG A 286 12.32 0.40 -6.20
N VAL A 287 11.28 0.83 -6.92
CA VAL A 287 10.22 -0.05 -7.43
C VAL A 287 10.82 -1.06 -8.41
N ALA A 288 10.51 -2.34 -8.25
CA ALA A 288 11.04 -3.44 -9.06
C ALA A 288 12.57 -3.55 -9.04
N ASP A 289 13.20 -3.34 -7.88
CA ASP A 289 14.67 -3.36 -7.74
C ASP A 289 15.29 -4.71 -8.18
N PRO A 290 16.06 -4.73 -9.29
CA PRO A 290 16.70 -5.95 -9.76
C PRO A 290 17.69 -6.55 -8.76
N THR A 291 18.39 -5.74 -7.96
CA THR A 291 19.34 -6.25 -6.97
C THR A 291 18.62 -7.01 -5.87
N PHE A 292 17.54 -6.44 -5.34
CA PHE A 292 16.75 -7.07 -4.30
C PHE A 292 16.06 -8.34 -4.80
N LEU A 293 15.50 -8.32 -6.02
CA LEU A 293 14.94 -9.51 -6.65
C LEU A 293 16.00 -10.60 -6.86
N GLY A 294 17.18 -10.23 -7.35
CA GLY A 294 18.28 -11.18 -7.53
C GLY A 294 18.74 -11.82 -6.23
N TYR A 295 18.86 -11.03 -5.16
CA TYR A 295 19.15 -11.53 -3.82
C TYR A 295 18.06 -12.48 -3.32
N PHE A 296 16.79 -12.12 -3.50
CA PHE A 296 15.64 -12.93 -3.12
C PHE A 296 15.64 -14.30 -3.80
N ILE A 297 15.91 -14.33 -5.11
CA ILE A 297 16.03 -15.55 -5.90
C ILE A 297 17.25 -16.38 -5.46
N ASP A 298 18.42 -15.76 -5.27
CA ASP A 298 19.65 -16.42 -4.85
C ASP A 298 19.51 -17.09 -3.47
N LYS A 299 18.76 -16.47 -2.55
CA LYS A 299 18.47 -17.04 -1.23
C LYS A 299 17.40 -18.13 -1.24
N GLY A 300 16.55 -18.18 -2.27
CA GLY A 300 15.47 -19.17 -2.38
C GLY A 300 14.48 -19.10 -1.22
N VAL A 301 14.18 -17.89 -0.72
CA VAL A 301 13.27 -17.68 0.40
C VAL A 301 11.84 -17.39 -0.04
N ALA A 302 10.86 -17.62 0.83
CA ALA A 302 9.45 -17.36 0.55
C ALA A 302 9.08 -15.86 0.71
N ALA A 303 9.75 -15.17 1.63
CA ALA A 303 9.59 -13.74 1.86
C ALA A 303 10.95 -13.07 2.05
N ALA A 304 11.05 -11.79 1.72
CA ALA A 304 12.17 -10.95 2.11
C ALA A 304 11.70 -9.53 2.40
N ALA A 305 12.47 -8.81 3.21
CA ALA A 305 12.22 -7.40 3.50
C ALA A 305 13.49 -6.59 3.35
N LYS A 306 13.39 -5.42 2.70
CA LYS A 306 14.41 -4.40 2.86
C LYS A 306 14.28 -3.76 4.24
N VAL A 307 15.41 -3.56 4.89
CA VAL A 307 15.49 -2.93 6.21
C VAL A 307 16.48 -1.79 6.18
N VAL A 308 16.24 -0.77 7.02
CA VAL A 308 17.23 0.27 7.29
C VAL A 308 17.65 0.19 8.75
N LYS A 309 18.89 0.56 9.04
CA LYS A 309 19.32 0.78 10.42
C LYS A 309 18.43 1.86 11.06
N LYS A 310 17.91 1.56 12.25
CA LYS A 310 17.15 2.47 13.09
C LYS A 310 18.05 3.64 13.47
N ALA A 311 17.62 4.86 13.16
CA ALA A 311 18.46 6.05 13.25
C ALA A 311 18.70 6.47 14.71
N TYR A 312 17.68 6.31 15.56
CA TYR A 312 17.74 6.64 17.00
C TYR A 312 16.64 5.87 17.76
N PRO A 313 16.76 5.67 19.09
CA PRO A 313 15.84 4.81 19.85
C PRO A 313 14.35 5.17 19.70
N GLN A 314 14.02 6.47 19.62
CA GLN A 314 12.65 6.98 19.56
C GLN A 314 12.08 7.06 18.13
N GLU A 315 12.78 6.55 17.12
CA GLU A 315 12.27 6.53 15.75
C GLU A 315 10.97 5.71 15.66
N LYS A 316 9.92 6.28 15.05
CA LYS A 316 8.58 5.68 14.92
C LYS A 316 8.51 4.71 13.75
N VAL A 317 9.26 3.62 13.87
CA VAL A 317 9.33 2.53 12.90
C VAL A 317 9.19 1.19 13.63
N GLY A 318 8.44 0.27 13.04
CA GLY A 318 8.44 -1.11 13.49
C GLY A 318 9.82 -1.73 13.29
N VAL A 319 10.19 -2.67 14.17
CA VAL A 319 11.50 -3.34 14.14
C VAL A 319 11.32 -4.85 13.96
N PHE A 320 12.16 -5.44 13.10
CA PHE A 320 12.22 -6.89 12.96
C PHE A 320 12.82 -7.52 14.22
N VAL A 321 12.15 -8.54 14.73
CA VAL A 321 12.54 -9.34 15.90
C VAL A 321 12.26 -10.81 15.66
N ARG A 322 12.81 -11.67 16.52
CA ARG A 322 12.36 -13.06 16.66
C ARG A 322 11.42 -13.18 17.86
N ARG A 323 10.30 -13.87 17.69
CA ARG A 323 9.40 -14.21 18.81
C ARG A 323 9.80 -15.56 19.38
N GLY A 324 10.34 -15.55 20.59
CA GLY A 324 10.93 -16.73 21.24
C GLY A 324 12.30 -17.10 20.65
N LYS A 325 13.04 -17.92 21.40
CA LYS A 325 14.41 -18.33 21.04
C LYS A 325 14.41 -19.15 19.76
N GLY A 326 14.98 -18.58 18.69
CA GLY A 326 14.99 -19.21 17.36
C GLY A 326 13.62 -19.31 16.69
N GLY A 327 12.62 -18.58 17.19
CA GLY A 327 11.29 -18.54 16.59
C GLY A 327 11.22 -17.67 15.33
N PRO A 328 10.01 -17.52 14.76
CA PRO A 328 9.82 -16.85 13.48
C PRO A 328 10.18 -15.36 13.57
N LEU A 329 10.54 -14.80 12.40
CA LEU A 329 10.66 -13.36 12.24
C LEU A 329 9.28 -12.71 12.29
N THR A 330 9.19 -11.60 13.02
CA THR A 330 8.01 -10.74 13.05
C THR A 330 8.47 -9.29 13.13
N VAL A 331 7.51 -8.37 13.04
CA VAL A 331 7.75 -6.95 13.26
C VAL A 331 6.99 -6.57 14.53
N VAL A 332 7.70 -5.92 15.45
CA VAL A 332 7.07 -5.26 16.60
C VAL A 332 6.93 -3.79 16.26
N GLU A 333 5.70 -3.28 16.33
CA GLU A 333 5.47 -1.86 16.06
C GLU A 333 6.09 -0.97 17.14
N TYR A 334 6.41 0.27 16.77
CA TYR A 334 7.05 1.21 17.70
C TYR A 334 6.19 1.50 18.94
N SER A 335 4.86 1.37 18.84
CA SER A 335 3.93 1.52 19.96
C SER A 335 3.93 0.33 20.92
N GLU A 336 4.50 -0.81 20.52
CA GLU A 336 4.54 -2.06 21.28
C GLU A 336 5.96 -2.39 21.79
N LEU A 337 6.96 -1.59 21.41
CA LEU A 337 8.34 -1.80 21.83
C LEU A 337 8.65 -0.98 23.09
N ASP A 338 8.96 -1.68 24.18
CA ASP A 338 9.35 -1.05 25.45
C ASP A 338 10.54 -0.10 25.27
N SER A 339 10.51 1.04 25.97
CA SER A 339 11.54 2.09 25.87
C SER A 339 12.94 1.60 26.25
N SER A 340 13.03 0.66 27.20
CA SER A 340 14.28 0.02 27.62
C SER A 340 14.87 -0.85 26.50
N LEU A 341 14.04 -1.59 25.76
CA LEU A 341 14.46 -2.39 24.61
C LEU A 341 14.79 -1.51 23.42
N ALA A 342 13.98 -0.48 23.15
CA ALA A 342 14.22 0.49 22.09
C ALA A 342 15.57 1.21 22.22
N SER A 343 16.03 1.42 23.46
CA SER A 343 17.30 2.08 23.78
C SER A 343 18.45 1.10 24.07
N ALA A 344 18.21 -0.21 24.00
CA ALA A 344 19.22 -1.21 24.28
C ALA A 344 20.35 -1.16 23.24
N VAL A 345 21.60 -1.20 23.69
CA VAL A 345 22.80 -1.11 22.85
C VAL A 345 23.54 -2.44 22.86
N ASN A 346 24.05 -2.86 21.70
CA ASN A 346 25.01 -3.95 21.58
C ASN A 346 26.38 -3.43 22.05
N GLN A 347 26.90 -4.00 23.15
CA GLN A 347 28.14 -3.57 23.78
C GLN A 347 29.39 -3.77 22.88
N GLN A 348 29.34 -4.66 21.90
CA GLN A 348 30.44 -4.92 20.98
C GLN A 348 30.47 -3.92 19.82
N THR A 349 29.30 -3.61 19.25
CA THR A 349 29.20 -2.76 18.05
C THR A 349 28.89 -1.30 18.37
N GLY A 350 28.43 -0.99 19.59
CA GLY A 350 27.92 0.32 19.98
C GLY A 350 26.60 0.71 19.30
N ARG A 351 26.02 -0.19 18.49
CA ARG A 351 24.77 0.02 17.73
C ARG A 351 23.55 -0.37 18.57
N LEU A 352 22.37 0.11 18.20
CA LEU A 352 21.12 -0.34 18.81
C LEU A 352 20.94 -1.85 18.62
N ARG A 353 20.48 -2.54 19.67
CA ARG A 353 20.24 -3.98 19.66
C ARG A 353 19.04 -4.35 18.79
N PHE A 354 18.00 -3.52 18.82
CA PHE A 354 16.81 -3.63 17.98
C PHE A 354 16.86 -2.57 16.87
N CYS A 355 17.62 -2.86 15.81
CA CYS A 355 18.00 -1.86 14.80
C CYS A 355 17.44 -2.06 13.40
N TRP A 356 16.83 -3.21 13.09
CA TRP A 356 16.36 -3.50 11.73
C TRP A 356 14.95 -2.98 11.52
N SER A 357 14.85 -1.77 10.98
CA SER A 357 13.58 -1.08 10.80
C SER A 357 12.83 -1.64 9.60
N ASN A 358 11.54 -1.95 9.80
CA ASN A 358 10.63 -2.27 8.71
C ASN A 358 10.26 -0.98 7.95
N VAL A 359 10.60 -0.93 6.67
CA VAL A 359 10.32 0.21 5.78
C VAL A 359 9.22 -0.08 4.75
N CYS A 360 8.46 -1.17 4.94
CA CYS A 360 7.36 -1.57 4.05
C CYS A 360 7.82 -1.75 2.60
N LEU A 361 8.92 -2.49 2.43
CA LEU A 361 9.51 -2.88 1.14
C LEU A 361 9.76 -4.39 1.20
N HIS A 362 8.83 -5.18 0.67
CA HIS A 362 8.79 -6.63 0.84
C HIS A 362 8.78 -7.34 -0.51
N MET A 363 9.41 -8.50 -0.58
CA MET A 363 9.34 -9.39 -1.74
C MET A 363 8.72 -10.70 -1.30
N PHE A 364 7.76 -11.21 -2.05
CA PHE A 364 7.10 -12.48 -1.76
C PHE A 364 7.13 -13.40 -2.98
N THR A 365 7.18 -14.71 -2.75
CA THR A 365 6.77 -15.65 -3.80
C THR A 365 5.26 -15.65 -3.94
N LEU A 366 4.77 -15.89 -5.15
CA LEU A 366 3.33 -16.00 -5.39
C LEU A 366 2.70 -17.13 -4.56
N ASP A 367 3.38 -18.27 -4.45
CA ASP A 367 2.92 -19.41 -3.65
C ASP A 367 2.73 -19.06 -2.18
N PHE A 368 3.66 -18.27 -1.62
CA PHE A 368 3.56 -17.81 -0.24
C PHE A 368 2.42 -16.81 -0.04
N LEU A 369 2.22 -15.87 -0.98
CA LEU A 369 1.08 -14.94 -0.92
C LEU A 369 -0.28 -15.67 -0.86
N SER A 370 -0.41 -16.77 -1.61
CA SER A 370 -1.64 -17.59 -1.54
C SER A 370 -1.82 -18.26 -0.17
N GLN A 371 -0.75 -18.78 0.42
CA GLN A 371 -0.81 -19.46 1.71
C GLN A 371 -1.11 -18.49 2.87
N VAL A 372 -0.49 -17.31 2.86
CA VAL A 372 -0.63 -16.35 3.96
C VAL A 372 -2.01 -15.71 4.01
N ALA A 373 -2.67 -15.53 2.85
CA ALA A 373 -4.06 -15.10 2.80
C ALA A 373 -4.99 -16.07 3.56
N ASP A 374 -4.74 -17.38 3.45
CA ASP A 374 -5.51 -18.40 4.17
C ASP A 374 -5.19 -18.43 5.66
N GLY A 375 -3.91 -18.33 6.02
CA GLY A 375 -3.47 -18.31 7.42
C GLY A 375 -4.05 -17.14 8.20
N LEU A 376 -3.94 -15.93 7.64
CA LEU A 376 -4.45 -14.71 8.27
C LEU A 376 -5.97 -14.71 8.39
N GLU A 377 -6.69 -15.16 7.35
CA GLU A 377 -8.15 -15.26 7.39
C GLU A 377 -8.61 -16.35 8.37
N LYS A 378 -7.85 -17.44 8.53
CA LYS A 378 -8.15 -18.47 9.52
C LYS A 378 -8.01 -17.95 10.95
N ASP A 379 -6.92 -17.25 11.24
CA ASP A 379 -6.63 -16.73 12.58
C ASP A 379 -7.56 -15.57 12.95
N GLY A 380 -7.88 -14.71 11.99
CA GLY A 380 -8.85 -13.63 12.17
C GLY A 380 -8.44 -12.60 13.23
N ILE A 381 -7.13 -12.46 13.50
CA ILE A 381 -6.60 -11.51 14.48
C ILE A 381 -6.29 -10.20 13.76
N TYR A 382 -6.87 -9.12 14.27
CA TYR A 382 -6.64 -7.76 13.81
C TYR A 382 -6.07 -6.94 14.98
N HIS A 383 -5.20 -6.00 14.66
CA HIS A 383 -4.69 -5.02 15.62
C HIS A 383 -5.79 -4.02 15.95
N LEU A 384 -5.92 -3.69 17.24
CA LEU A 384 -6.94 -2.78 17.75
C LEU A 384 -6.33 -1.40 17.98
N ALA A 385 -6.65 -0.46 17.09
CA ALA A 385 -6.18 0.91 17.18
C ALA A 385 -7.26 1.84 17.74
N GLU A 386 -7.04 2.38 18.95
CA GLU A 386 -7.96 3.37 19.55
C GLU A 386 -7.87 4.71 18.81
N LYS A 387 -9.01 5.21 18.31
CA LYS A 387 -9.12 6.44 17.51
C LYS A 387 -10.40 7.20 17.85
N LYS A 388 -10.39 8.50 17.56
CA LYS A 388 -11.63 9.27 17.44
C LYS A 388 -12.34 8.85 16.15
N VAL A 389 -13.55 8.30 16.27
CA VAL A 389 -14.37 7.81 15.17
C VAL A 389 -15.63 8.68 15.08
N PRO A 390 -16.00 9.16 13.87
CA PRO A 390 -17.28 9.83 13.67
C PRO A 390 -18.45 8.99 14.20
N SER A 391 -19.38 9.62 14.90
CA SER A 391 -20.55 8.94 15.44
C SER A 391 -21.79 9.81 15.44
N ILE A 392 -22.95 9.21 15.77
CA ILE A 392 -24.20 9.93 16.03
C ILE A 392 -24.09 11.03 17.11
N HIS A 393 -23.04 11.03 17.92
CA HIS A 393 -22.74 12.05 18.93
C HIS A 393 -21.60 13.00 18.50
N GLY A 394 -21.35 13.12 17.20
CA GLY A 394 -20.21 13.83 16.63
C GLY A 394 -18.99 12.92 16.54
N TYR A 395 -18.27 12.72 17.64
CA TYR A 395 -17.12 11.82 17.70
C TYR A 395 -17.11 11.02 19.00
N THR A 396 -16.77 9.73 18.90
CA THR A 396 -16.53 8.87 20.06
C THR A 396 -15.14 8.25 19.99
N MET A 397 -14.62 7.78 21.14
CA MET A 397 -13.45 6.92 21.15
C MET A 397 -13.89 5.50 20.78
N GLY A 398 -13.37 4.98 19.68
CA GLY A 398 -13.62 3.63 19.18
C GLY A 398 -12.32 2.93 18.79
N LEU A 399 -12.41 1.63 18.55
CA LEU A 399 -11.33 0.79 18.06
C LEU A 399 -11.52 0.57 16.56
N LYS A 400 -10.46 0.78 15.79
CA LYS A 400 -10.33 0.33 14.42
C LYS A 400 -9.62 -1.01 14.39
N LEU A 401 -10.14 -1.93 13.60
CA LEU A 401 -9.56 -3.25 13.37
C LEU A 401 -8.68 -3.16 12.12
N GLU A 402 -7.37 -3.32 12.27
CA GLU A 402 -6.40 -3.23 11.17
C GLU A 402 -5.52 -4.49 11.12
N GLN A 403 -5.38 -5.10 9.95
CA GLN A 403 -4.30 -6.06 9.69
C GLN A 403 -3.08 -5.31 9.17
N PHE A 404 -1.88 -5.78 9.53
CA PHE A 404 -0.64 -5.23 9.00
C PHE A 404 -0.02 -6.16 7.96
N VAL A 405 0.55 -5.58 6.90
CA VAL A 405 1.21 -6.34 5.82
C VAL A 405 2.35 -7.20 6.36
N PHE A 406 3.02 -6.78 7.43
CA PHE A 406 4.08 -7.56 8.05
C PHE A 406 3.59 -8.68 8.98
N ASP A 407 2.29 -8.81 9.24
CA ASP A 407 1.72 -9.96 9.94
C ASP A 407 1.87 -11.26 9.11
N ALA A 408 2.31 -11.14 7.85
CA ALA A 408 2.66 -12.28 7.02
C ALA A 408 3.94 -13.02 7.46
N PHE A 409 4.94 -12.33 8.02
CA PHE A 409 6.25 -12.93 8.28
C PHE A 409 6.23 -14.17 9.21
N PRO A 410 5.37 -14.24 10.25
CA PRO A 410 5.19 -15.45 11.05
C PRO A 410 4.78 -16.70 10.25
N TYR A 411 4.10 -16.55 9.11
CA TYR A 411 3.67 -17.66 8.26
C TYR A 411 4.73 -18.04 7.21
N ALA A 412 5.76 -17.23 7.03
CA ALA A 412 6.78 -17.49 6.01
C ALA A 412 7.69 -18.66 6.45
N PRO A 413 7.82 -19.72 5.64
CA PRO A 413 8.71 -20.84 5.96
C PRO A 413 10.18 -20.39 5.99
N SER A 414 10.52 -19.35 5.25
CA SER A 414 11.84 -18.72 5.25
C SER A 414 11.71 -17.24 4.92
N THR A 415 12.47 -16.40 5.64
CA THR A 415 12.51 -14.95 5.43
C THR A 415 13.95 -14.46 5.42
N ALA A 416 14.29 -13.61 4.46
CA ALA A 416 15.58 -12.91 4.41
C ALA A 416 15.42 -11.40 4.68
N LEU A 417 16.38 -10.81 5.39
CA LEU A 417 16.45 -9.36 5.57
C LEU A 417 17.59 -8.78 4.74
N PHE A 418 17.33 -7.69 4.02
CA PHE A 418 18.26 -7.04 3.11
C PHE A 418 18.46 -5.58 3.53
N GLU A 419 19.60 -5.25 4.11
CA GLU A 419 19.89 -3.87 4.52
C GLU A 419 19.98 -2.94 3.30
N VAL A 420 19.39 -1.76 3.38
CA VAL A 420 19.57 -0.69 2.38
C VAL A 420 19.97 0.60 3.06
N LEU A 421 20.62 1.49 2.30
CA LEU A 421 20.96 2.82 2.77
C LEU A 421 19.71 3.70 2.78
N ARG A 422 19.42 4.32 3.92
CA ARG A 422 18.23 5.16 4.11
C ARG A 422 18.18 6.30 3.09
N GLU A 423 19.31 6.97 2.92
CA GLU A 423 19.50 8.10 2.01
C GLU A 423 19.42 7.73 0.52
N GLU A 424 19.30 6.43 0.20
CA GLU A 424 19.09 5.96 -1.17
C GLU A 424 17.69 5.38 -1.40
N GLU A 425 17.05 4.84 -0.36
CA GLU A 425 15.84 4.02 -0.55
C GLU A 425 14.69 4.34 0.40
N PHE A 426 14.84 5.27 1.36
CA PHE A 426 13.80 5.53 2.35
C PHE A 426 13.62 7.02 2.67
N ALA A 427 12.60 7.62 2.05
CA ALA A 427 12.14 8.99 2.25
C ALA A 427 10.59 9.03 2.40
N PRO A 428 10.06 8.61 3.56
CA PRO A 428 8.61 8.53 3.77
C PRO A 428 7.95 9.92 3.89
N VAL A 429 6.72 10.02 3.37
CA VAL A 429 5.85 11.20 3.43
C VAL A 429 4.62 10.87 4.29
N LYS A 430 4.70 11.18 5.59
CA LYS A 430 3.69 10.80 6.58
C LYS A 430 3.00 11.99 7.23
N ASN A 431 3.69 13.12 7.39
CA ASN A 431 3.20 14.28 8.13
C ASN A 431 3.27 15.56 7.27
N ALA A 432 2.38 16.51 7.51
CA ALA A 432 2.45 17.82 6.85
C ALA A 432 3.75 18.59 7.20
N ASN A 433 4.15 19.51 6.31
CA ASN A 433 5.24 20.45 6.58
C ASN A 433 4.96 21.22 7.89
N GLY A 434 6.01 21.48 8.68
CA GLY A 434 5.91 21.97 10.06
C GLY A 434 6.01 20.88 11.12
N SER A 435 5.90 19.60 10.74
CA SER A 435 6.28 18.47 11.61
C SER A 435 7.80 18.26 11.61
N ASN A 436 8.33 17.62 12.65
CA ASN A 436 9.78 17.43 12.82
C ASN A 436 10.38 16.29 11.98
N TYR A 437 9.57 15.44 11.34
CA TYR A 437 10.03 14.24 10.63
C TYR A 437 9.00 13.79 9.56
N ASP A 438 9.48 13.02 8.57
CA ASP A 438 8.70 12.40 7.50
C ASP A 438 7.72 13.35 6.79
N THR A 439 8.21 14.54 6.43
CA THR A 439 7.45 15.59 5.73
C THR A 439 7.75 15.64 4.24
N PRO A 440 6.86 16.22 3.41
CA PRO A 440 7.15 16.52 2.01
C PRO A 440 8.50 17.22 1.80
N ASP A 441 8.82 18.24 2.60
CA ASP A 441 10.11 18.94 2.50
C ASP A 441 11.30 18.03 2.80
N SER A 442 11.20 17.18 3.83
CA SER A 442 12.28 16.24 4.16
C SER A 442 12.49 15.21 3.06
N ALA A 443 11.40 14.68 2.48
CA ALA A 443 11.47 13.70 1.40
C ALA A 443 12.03 14.32 0.12
N ARG A 444 11.59 15.53 -0.25
CA ARG A 444 12.12 16.30 -1.37
C ARG A 444 13.64 16.47 -1.24
N LEU A 445 14.12 16.91 -0.08
CA LEU A 445 15.54 17.13 0.15
C LEU A 445 16.35 15.83 0.06
N LEU A 446 15.83 14.71 0.54
CA LEU A 446 16.49 13.40 0.41
C LEU A 446 16.62 12.99 -1.06
N VAL A 447 15.56 13.16 -1.86
CA VAL A 447 15.59 12.90 -3.32
C VAL A 447 16.62 13.79 -4.02
N LEU A 448 16.57 15.11 -3.80
CA LEU A 448 17.49 16.06 -4.42
C LEU A 448 18.96 15.80 -4.04
N ARG A 449 19.22 15.39 -2.80
CA ARG A 449 20.59 15.04 -2.35
C ARG A 449 21.08 13.75 -2.99
N LEU A 450 20.25 12.73 -3.10
CA LEU A 450 20.61 11.50 -3.79
C LEU A 450 21.00 11.79 -5.24
N HIS A 451 20.14 12.48 -5.97
CA HIS A 451 20.34 12.82 -7.37
C HIS A 451 21.55 13.76 -7.57
N THR A 452 21.80 14.69 -6.66
CA THR A 452 23.02 15.51 -6.64
C THR A 452 24.28 14.64 -6.55
N ARG A 453 24.29 13.61 -5.68
CA ARG A 453 25.42 12.68 -5.60
C ARG A 453 25.63 11.92 -6.92
N TRP A 454 24.56 11.51 -7.57
CA TRP A 454 24.63 10.85 -8.89
C TRP A 454 25.22 11.76 -9.96
N VAL A 455 24.78 13.02 -10.03
CA VAL A 455 25.31 14.00 -10.99
C VAL A 455 26.80 14.23 -10.79
N VAL A 456 27.25 14.40 -9.53
CA VAL A 456 28.67 14.58 -9.20
C VAL A 456 29.47 13.33 -9.54
N ALA A 457 28.97 12.14 -9.20
CA ALA A 457 29.62 10.87 -9.53
C ALA A 457 29.77 10.67 -11.05
N ALA A 458 28.83 11.20 -11.84
CA ALA A 458 28.87 11.17 -13.31
C ALA A 458 29.77 12.26 -13.94
N GLY A 459 30.50 13.04 -13.13
CA GLY A 459 31.41 14.09 -13.59
C GLY A 459 30.74 15.44 -13.90
N GLY A 460 29.53 15.67 -13.39
CA GLY A 460 28.84 16.95 -13.44
C GLY A 460 29.19 17.86 -12.26
N PHE A 461 28.97 19.16 -12.44
CA PHE A 461 29.20 20.19 -11.42
C PHE A 461 27.88 20.86 -11.03
N LEU A 462 27.75 21.27 -9.77
CA LEU A 462 26.59 22.03 -9.30
C LEU A 462 26.99 23.46 -8.94
N THR A 463 26.12 24.39 -9.31
CA THR A 463 26.09 25.76 -8.80
C THR A 463 24.76 25.99 -8.09
N HIS A 464 24.74 26.84 -7.07
CA HIS A 464 23.56 27.06 -6.26
C HIS A 464 23.54 28.46 -5.67
N SER A 465 22.36 29.10 -5.63
CA SER A 465 22.18 30.41 -4.97
C SER A 465 21.78 30.29 -3.50
N VAL A 466 21.49 29.07 -3.03
CA VAL A 466 21.13 28.74 -1.65
C VAL A 466 21.98 27.57 -1.17
N PRO A 467 22.14 27.34 0.15
CA PRO A 467 22.96 26.24 0.65
C PRO A 467 22.52 24.86 0.12
N LEU A 468 23.48 23.98 -0.21
CA LEU A 468 23.22 22.62 -0.73
C LEU A 468 22.37 21.75 0.19
N TYR A 469 22.34 22.02 1.50
CA TYR A 469 21.46 21.28 2.40
C TYR A 469 19.97 21.61 2.18
N ALA A 470 19.66 22.68 1.44
CA ALA A 470 18.31 23.19 1.16
C ALA A 470 17.93 23.13 -0.33
N THR A 471 18.80 22.61 -1.21
CA THR A 471 18.55 22.51 -2.66
C THR A 471 19.27 21.30 -3.27
N GLY A 472 19.08 21.08 -4.56
CA GLY A 472 19.81 20.08 -5.32
C GLY A 472 19.25 19.94 -6.73
N VAL A 473 19.67 18.90 -7.41
CA VAL A 473 19.17 18.56 -8.74
C VAL A 473 18.22 17.38 -8.64
N GLU A 474 17.15 17.40 -9.40
CA GLU A 474 16.30 16.24 -9.64
C GLU A 474 16.75 15.55 -10.93
N VAL A 475 16.91 14.23 -10.90
CA VAL A 475 17.11 13.39 -12.09
C VAL A 475 15.82 12.63 -12.30
N SER A 476 15.20 12.75 -13.48
CA SER A 476 14.01 11.95 -13.82
C SER A 476 14.38 10.47 -13.80
N PRO A 477 13.53 9.59 -13.22
CA PRO A 477 13.73 8.15 -13.28
C PRO A 477 13.87 7.60 -14.70
N LEU A 478 13.31 8.27 -15.72
CA LEU A 478 13.49 7.90 -17.12
C LEU A 478 14.96 8.04 -17.57
N CYS A 479 15.72 8.99 -17.01
CA CYS A 479 17.15 9.16 -17.26
C CYS A 479 17.98 8.09 -16.57
N SER A 480 17.70 7.85 -15.28
CA SER A 480 18.50 6.97 -14.44
C SER A 480 17.67 6.40 -13.29
N TYR A 481 17.78 5.10 -13.06
CA TYR A 481 17.09 4.38 -11.98
C TYR A 481 17.85 4.47 -10.64
N THR A 482 19.17 4.31 -10.70
CA THR A 482 20.09 4.20 -9.54
C THR A 482 21.36 5.04 -9.67
N GLY A 483 21.41 5.95 -10.65
CA GLY A 483 22.58 6.79 -10.96
C GLY A 483 23.38 6.32 -12.18
N GLU A 484 22.99 5.20 -12.81
CA GLU A 484 23.59 4.72 -14.06
C GLU A 484 23.26 5.62 -15.26
N ASN A 485 24.03 5.51 -16.34
CA ASN A 485 23.80 6.20 -17.63
C ASN A 485 23.79 7.74 -17.58
N LEU A 486 24.32 8.36 -16.52
CA LEU A 486 24.35 9.81 -16.39
C LEU A 486 25.61 10.47 -16.98
N GLU A 487 26.68 9.72 -17.26
CA GLU A 487 27.93 10.30 -17.72
C GLU A 487 27.78 11.08 -19.03
N SER A 488 27.01 10.56 -19.98
CA SER A 488 26.75 11.23 -21.26
C SER A 488 25.96 12.53 -21.11
N ILE A 489 25.17 12.66 -20.04
CA ILE A 489 24.33 13.82 -19.76
C ILE A 489 25.08 14.86 -18.92
N CYS A 490 25.90 14.41 -17.96
CA CYS A 490 26.44 15.24 -16.89
C CYS A 490 27.92 15.61 -17.07
N ARG A 491 28.74 14.76 -17.70
CA ARG A 491 30.20 14.92 -17.70
C ARG A 491 30.62 16.27 -18.26
N GLY A 492 31.34 17.06 -17.45
CA GLY A 492 31.86 18.37 -17.83
C GLY A 492 30.82 19.49 -17.87
N ARG A 493 29.57 19.24 -17.48
CA ARG A 493 28.49 20.23 -17.48
C ARG A 493 28.22 20.77 -16.08
N THR A 494 27.70 21.99 -16.03
CA THR A 494 27.31 22.66 -14.78
C THR A 494 25.80 22.82 -14.72
N PHE A 495 25.20 22.40 -13.61
CA PHE A 495 23.76 22.51 -13.34
C PHE A 495 23.51 23.54 -12.24
N HIS A 496 22.52 24.41 -12.43
CA HIS A 496 22.17 25.44 -11.45
C HIS A 496 20.95 25.00 -10.62
N ALA A 497 21.17 24.68 -9.34
CA ALA A 497 20.13 24.18 -8.44
C ALA A 497 19.22 25.31 -7.91
N PRO A 498 17.90 25.06 -7.72
CA PRO A 498 17.20 23.81 -8.02
C PRO A 498 16.88 23.65 -9.52
N SER A 499 17.09 22.46 -10.07
CA SER A 499 16.80 22.14 -11.47
C SER A 499 16.39 20.67 -11.65
N GLU A 500 15.73 20.35 -12.76
CA GLU A 500 15.47 18.99 -13.24
C GLU A 500 16.43 18.62 -14.39
N ILE A 501 16.89 17.38 -14.41
CA ILE A 501 17.50 16.69 -15.54
C ILE A 501 16.49 15.66 -16.06
N ALA A 502 15.95 15.91 -17.24
CA ALA A 502 15.02 15.04 -17.95
C ALA A 502 15.45 14.88 -19.43
N PHE A 503 14.88 13.89 -20.10
CA PHE A 503 15.11 13.61 -21.54
C PHE A 503 14.41 14.62 -22.46
#